data_AF-A0A7W2YDW4-F1
#
_entry.id   AF-A0A7W2YDW4-F1
#
_cell.length_a   1.000
_cell.length_b   1.000
_cell.length_c   1.000
_cell.angle_alpha   90.00
_cell.angle_beta   90.00
_cell.angle_gamma   90.00
#
_symmetry.space_group_name_H-M   'P 1'
#
loop_
_entity.id
_entity.type
_entity.pdbx_description
1 polymer ?
#
loop_
_entity_poly.entity_id
_entity_poly.type
_entity_poly.pdbx_seq_one_letter_code
_entity_poly.pdbx_strand_id
1 'polypeptide(L)'
;MLKWLTITLIAVVIFITILLGLGYLLKEHEIATTHLKHQLDQERAAQKSKEKRNKHKLNTVIETSLVNVAAKTNTLTSKTFVSVKQKILLENLTCSSKKQCVLVNITFGELTCAFAINTIGASLLAKTADESSSVARCPRYPAKSQLSCQNNLCSYSNINN
;
A
#
# COMPACT_ATOMS: atom_id res chain seq x y z
N MET A 1 30.09 -17.84 60.62
CA MET A 1 29.01 -18.35 59.75
C MET A 1 27.87 -17.35 59.56
N LEU A 2 27.26 -16.81 60.63
CA LEU A 2 26.09 -15.92 60.52
C LEU A 2 26.29 -14.64 59.67
N LYS A 3 27.47 -14.01 59.75
CA LYS A 3 27.79 -12.79 58.97
C LYS A 3 27.82 -13.02 57.45
N TRP A 4 28.21 -14.21 57.01
CA TRP A 4 28.20 -14.58 55.60
C TRP A 4 26.78 -14.89 55.11
N LEU A 5 25.98 -15.52 55.98
CA LEU A 5 24.56 -15.80 55.72
C LEU A 5 23.72 -14.53 55.54
N THR A 6 24.00 -13.48 56.31
CA THR A 6 23.32 -12.18 56.14
C THR A 6 23.69 -11.48 54.85
N ILE A 7 24.95 -11.57 54.41
CA ILE A 7 25.40 -10.95 53.15
C ILE A 7 24.78 -11.66 51.95
N THR A 8 24.75 -13.00 51.96
CA THR A 8 24.11 -13.78 50.88
C THR A 8 22.61 -13.55 50.84
N LEU A 9 21.94 -13.44 51.99
CA LEU A 9 20.51 -13.14 52.05
C LEU A 9 20.18 -11.79 51.40
N ILE A 10 20.95 -10.75 51.72
CA ILE A 10 20.76 -9.40 51.13
C ILE A 10 21.01 -9.44 49.61
N ALA A 11 22.06 -10.12 49.16
CA ALA A 11 22.35 -10.26 47.73
C ALA A 11 21.22 -10.96 46.96
N VAL A 12 20.64 -12.02 47.54
CA VAL A 12 19.50 -12.75 46.93
C VAL A 12 18.26 -11.87 46.86
N VAL A 13 17.95 -11.10 47.91
CA VAL A 13 16.80 -10.18 47.90
C VAL A 13 16.96 -9.12 46.81
N ILE A 14 18.14 -8.50 46.69
CA ILE A 14 18.42 -7.51 45.65
C ILE A 14 18.28 -8.14 44.26
N PHE A 15 18.84 -9.34 44.05
CA PHE A 15 18.74 -10.04 42.78
C PHE A 15 17.28 -10.34 42.38
N ILE A 16 16.46 -10.80 43.32
CA ILE A 16 15.03 -11.05 43.10
C ILE A 16 14.28 -9.76 42.74
N THR A 17 14.57 -8.64 43.41
CA THR A 17 13.93 -7.36 43.08
C THR A 17 14.25 -6.88 41.66
N ILE A 18 15.49 -7.08 41.19
CA ILE A 18 15.88 -6.75 39.81
C ILE A 18 15.15 -7.64 38.81
N LEU A 19 15.08 -8.96 39.06
CA LEU A 19 14.35 -9.88 38.18
C LEU A 19 12.85 -9.57 38.09
N LEU A 20 12.23 -9.23 39.23
CA LEU A 20 10.82 -8.83 39.26
C LEU A 20 10.59 -7.50 38.53
N GLY A 21 11.48 -6.53 38.71
CA GLY A 21 11.43 -5.25 38.00
C GLY A 21 11.55 -5.41 36.48
N LEU A 22 12.50 -6.24 36.03
CA LEU A 22 12.65 -6.57 34.60
C LEU A 22 11.43 -7.31 34.06
N GLY A 23 10.95 -8.34 34.77
CA GLY A 23 9.75 -9.08 34.37
C GLY A 23 8.50 -8.19 34.26
N TYR A 24 8.38 -7.21 35.17
CA TYR A 24 7.30 -6.22 35.15
C TYR A 24 7.42 -5.27 33.94
N LEU A 25 8.61 -4.74 33.66
CA LEU A 25 8.85 -3.83 32.52
C LEU A 25 8.64 -4.53 31.18
N LEU A 26 9.05 -5.79 31.04
CA LEU A 26 8.79 -6.57 29.82
C LEU A 26 7.29 -6.83 29.62
N LYS A 27 6.56 -7.17 30.70
CA LYS A 27 5.12 -7.40 30.65
C LYS A 27 4.35 -6.14 30.22
N GLU A 28 4.73 -4.97 30.72
CA GLU A 28 4.09 -3.70 30.35
C GLU A 28 4.34 -3.35 28.87
N HIS A 29 5.56 -3.60 28.37
CA HIS A 29 5.88 -3.41 26.95
C HIS A 29 5.10 -4.39 26.05
N GLU A 30 4.92 -5.64 26.48
CA GLU A 30 4.15 -6.63 25.75
C GLU A 30 2.67 -6.23 25.69
N ILE A 31 2.10 -5.71 26.78
CA ILE A 31 0.70 -5.26 26.85
C ILE A 31 0.47 -4.00 26.01
N ALA A 32 1.34 -2.99 26.12
CA ALA A 32 1.23 -1.73 25.38
C ALA A 32 1.32 -1.93 23.85
N THR A 33 2.12 -2.90 23.40
CA THR A 33 2.33 -3.15 21.97
C THR A 33 1.28 -4.10 21.38
N THR A 34 0.65 -4.95 22.21
CA THR A 34 -0.33 -5.94 21.74
C THR A 34 -1.70 -5.32 21.49
N HIS A 35 -2.10 -4.34 22.28
CA HIS A 35 -3.38 -3.66 22.08
C HIS A 35 -3.42 -2.84 20.77
N LEU A 36 -2.31 -2.17 20.41
CA LEU A 36 -2.20 -1.42 19.17
C LEU A 36 -2.12 -2.33 17.93
N LYS A 37 -1.41 -3.46 18.02
CA LYS A 37 -1.34 -4.46 16.93
C LYS A 37 -2.71 -5.09 16.67
N HIS A 38 -3.46 -5.41 17.73
CA HIS A 38 -4.76 -6.04 17.58
C HIS A 38 -5.78 -5.13 16.87
N GLN A 39 -5.80 -3.83 17.19
CA GLN A 39 -6.68 -2.88 16.49
C GLN A 39 -6.30 -2.72 15.01
N LEU A 40 -4.99 -2.65 14.72
CA LEU A 40 -4.50 -2.47 13.35
C LEU A 40 -4.75 -3.70 12.45
N ASP A 41 -4.65 -4.91 13.01
CA ASP A 41 -4.92 -6.14 12.28
C ASP A 41 -6.42 -6.37 12.05
N GLN A 42 -7.27 -5.95 12.99
CA GLN A 42 -8.72 -6.00 12.84
C GLN A 42 -9.21 -5.01 11.75
N GLU A 43 -8.64 -3.81 11.70
CA GLU A 43 -8.94 -2.84 10.63
C GLU A 43 -8.43 -3.29 9.26
N ARG A 44 -7.23 -3.87 9.18
CA ARG A 44 -6.70 -4.43 7.91
C ARG A 44 -7.53 -5.61 7.40
N ALA A 45 -8.01 -6.48 8.29
CA ALA A 45 -8.90 -7.58 7.91
C ALA A 45 -10.26 -7.07 7.41
N ALA A 46 -10.81 -6.05 8.07
CA ALA A 46 -12.06 -5.39 7.65
C ALA A 46 -11.90 -4.63 6.31
N GLN A 47 -10.75 -3.99 6.07
CA GLN A 47 -10.48 -3.32 4.79
C GLN A 47 -10.25 -4.31 3.65
N LYS A 48 -9.50 -5.41 3.88
CA LYS A 48 -9.30 -6.46 2.86
C LYS A 48 -10.60 -7.13 2.44
N SER A 49 -11.54 -7.35 3.37
CA SER A 49 -12.86 -7.92 3.04
C SER A 49 -13.75 -6.94 2.28
N LYS A 50 -13.71 -5.64 2.61
CA LYS A 50 -14.39 -4.58 1.84
C LYS A 50 -13.81 -4.42 0.43
N GLU A 51 -12.48 -4.48 0.28
CA GLU A 51 -11.83 -4.43 -1.05
C GLU A 51 -12.19 -5.67 -1.89
N LYS A 52 -12.21 -6.87 -1.30
CA LYS A 52 -12.66 -8.11 -1.97
C LYS A 52 -14.14 -8.04 -2.37
N ARG A 53 -15.02 -7.52 -1.52
CA ARG A 53 -16.45 -7.32 -1.86
C ARG A 53 -16.64 -6.29 -2.97
N ASN A 54 -15.87 -5.20 -2.98
CA ASN A 54 -15.91 -4.21 -4.05
C ASN A 54 -15.37 -4.78 -5.38
N LYS A 55 -14.32 -5.60 -5.34
CA LYS A 55 -13.84 -6.34 -6.54
C LYS A 55 -14.86 -7.35 -7.05
N HIS A 56 -15.56 -8.07 -6.16
CA HIS A 56 -16.63 -8.99 -6.57
C HIS A 56 -17.83 -8.25 -7.15
N LYS A 57 -18.27 -7.14 -6.53
CA LYS A 57 -19.40 -6.34 -7.04
C LYS A 57 -19.06 -5.72 -8.39
N LEU A 58 -17.81 -5.29 -8.59
CA LEU A 58 -17.31 -4.82 -9.88
C LEU A 58 -17.33 -5.95 -10.93
N ASN A 59 -16.85 -7.14 -10.59
CA ASN A 59 -16.90 -8.31 -11.49
C ASN A 59 -18.34 -8.73 -11.85
N THR A 60 -19.29 -8.71 -10.90
CA THR A 60 -20.69 -9.08 -11.17
C THR A 60 -21.40 -8.04 -12.04
N VAL A 61 -21.11 -6.74 -11.87
CA VAL A 61 -21.62 -5.68 -12.75
C VAL A 61 -21.01 -5.78 -14.15
N ILE A 62 -19.73 -6.16 -14.26
CA ILE A 62 -19.08 -6.42 -15.55
C ILE A 62 -19.70 -7.66 -16.23
N GLU A 63 -19.97 -8.73 -15.49
CA GLU A 63 -20.55 -9.97 -16.03
C GLU A 63 -21.99 -9.75 -16.53
N THR A 64 -22.81 -8.97 -15.81
CA THR A 64 -24.20 -8.68 -16.22
C THR A 64 -24.26 -7.70 -17.41
N SER A 65 -23.30 -6.76 -17.52
CA SER A 65 -23.16 -5.91 -18.72
C SER A 65 -22.53 -6.65 -19.91
N LEU A 66 -21.71 -7.69 -19.68
CA LEU A 66 -21.10 -8.45 -20.78
C LEU A 66 -22.13 -9.32 -21.51
N VAL A 67 -23.14 -9.87 -20.82
CA VAL A 67 -24.14 -10.74 -21.46
C VAL A 67 -25.05 -9.97 -22.43
N ASN A 68 -25.35 -8.68 -22.16
CA ASN A 68 -26.14 -7.86 -23.08
C ASN A 68 -25.32 -7.17 -24.19
N VAL A 69 -24.00 -7.10 -24.08
CA VAL A 69 -23.11 -6.56 -25.13
C VAL A 69 -22.51 -7.66 -26.00
N ALA A 70 -22.41 -8.90 -25.50
CA ALA A 70 -21.92 -10.06 -26.25
C ALA A 70 -22.87 -10.52 -27.38
N ALA A 71 -24.13 -10.09 -27.39
CA ALA A 71 -25.02 -10.33 -28.52
C ALA A 71 -24.73 -9.43 -29.75
N LYS A 72 -23.87 -8.40 -29.62
CA LYS A 72 -23.66 -7.42 -30.70
C LYS A 72 -22.21 -7.19 -31.14
N THR A 73 -21.23 -7.89 -30.58
CA THR A 73 -19.84 -7.71 -31.01
C THR A 73 -19.07 -9.01 -30.88
N ASN A 74 -19.10 -9.80 -31.95
CA ASN A 74 -18.00 -10.69 -32.27
C ASN A 74 -16.72 -9.84 -32.35
N THR A 75 -15.61 -10.38 -31.83
CA THR A 75 -14.24 -9.82 -31.81
C THR A 75 -13.88 -8.94 -30.59
N LEU A 76 -13.35 -9.57 -29.53
CA LEU A 76 -11.97 -9.36 -29.02
C LEU A 76 -11.81 -10.06 -27.66
N THR A 77 -11.50 -11.34 -27.71
CA THR A 77 -10.68 -11.97 -26.68
C THR A 77 -9.29 -11.33 -26.71
N SER A 78 -9.02 -10.37 -25.81
CA SER A 78 -7.66 -9.91 -25.54
C SER A 78 -7.32 -10.15 -24.08
N LYS A 79 -6.72 -11.30 -23.80
CA LYS A 79 -5.81 -11.44 -22.65
C LYS A 79 -4.60 -10.56 -22.96
N THR A 80 -4.69 -9.26 -22.67
CA THR A 80 -3.54 -8.37 -22.79
C THR A 80 -2.56 -8.76 -21.68
N PHE A 81 -1.39 -9.29 -22.06
CA PHE A 81 -0.27 -9.44 -21.14
C PHE A 81 0.07 -8.04 -20.60
N VAL A 82 -0.27 -7.77 -19.34
CA VAL A 82 0.03 -6.50 -18.68
C VAL A 82 1.54 -6.40 -18.55
N SER A 83 2.16 -5.40 -19.18
CA SER A 83 3.62 -5.22 -19.10
C SER A 83 4.07 -4.97 -17.67
N VAL A 84 5.34 -5.22 -17.35
CA VAL A 84 5.86 -5.02 -15.99
C VAL A 84 5.68 -3.55 -15.57
N LYS A 85 5.92 -2.61 -16.50
CA LYS A 85 5.67 -1.17 -16.32
C LYS A 85 4.20 -0.87 -15.98
N GLN A 86 3.25 -1.48 -16.68
CA GLN A 86 1.82 -1.30 -16.39
C GLN A 86 1.46 -1.86 -15.02
N LYS A 87 1.99 -3.04 -14.65
CA LYS A 87 1.74 -3.62 -13.33
C LYS A 87 2.25 -2.70 -12.20
N ILE A 88 3.50 -2.23 -12.32
CA ILE A 88 4.09 -1.30 -11.35
C ILE A 88 3.23 -0.03 -11.23
N LEU A 89 2.76 0.49 -12.36
CA LEU A 89 1.86 1.64 -12.38
C LEU A 89 0.61 1.36 -11.55
N LEU A 90 -0.16 0.32 -11.88
CA LEU A 90 -1.43 0.02 -11.21
C LEU A 90 -1.28 -0.24 -9.71
N GLU A 91 -0.20 -0.91 -9.29
CA GLU A 91 0.03 -1.24 -7.88
C GLU A 91 0.51 -0.04 -7.05
N ASN A 92 1.04 1.01 -7.68
CA ASN A 92 1.68 2.15 -7.00
C ASN A 92 1.00 3.50 -7.26
N LEU A 93 -0.29 3.50 -7.60
CA LEU A 93 -1.12 4.72 -7.67
C LEU A 93 -1.56 5.22 -6.29
N THR A 94 -1.40 4.42 -5.23
CA THR A 94 -1.98 4.73 -3.93
C THR A 94 -1.10 5.66 -3.09
N CYS A 95 -1.74 6.52 -2.29
CA CYS A 95 -1.07 7.49 -1.43
C CYS A 95 -1.81 7.66 -0.10
N SER A 96 -1.06 8.03 0.93
CA SER A 96 -1.59 8.50 2.22
C SER A 96 -1.45 10.03 2.37
N SER A 97 -0.57 10.65 1.60
CA SER A 97 -0.33 12.10 1.61
C SER A 97 0.17 12.56 0.26
N LYS A 98 -0.12 13.82 -0.10
CA LYS A 98 0.39 14.48 -1.30
C LYS A 98 1.92 14.41 -1.45
N LYS A 99 2.67 14.40 -0.35
CA LYS A 99 4.15 14.30 -0.36
C LYS A 99 4.66 12.99 -0.98
N GLN A 100 3.82 11.95 -1.02
CA GLN A 100 4.16 10.67 -1.60
C GLN A 100 3.92 10.63 -3.11
N CYS A 101 3.19 11.60 -3.68
CA CYS A 101 2.88 11.62 -5.09
C CYS A 101 3.94 12.39 -5.87
N VAL A 102 4.38 11.79 -6.97
CA VAL A 102 5.37 12.35 -7.89
C VAL A 102 4.91 12.15 -9.32
N LEU A 103 5.38 13.02 -10.21
CA LEU A 103 5.14 12.89 -11.64
C LEU A 103 6.29 12.12 -12.27
N VAL A 104 5.95 11.07 -13.01
CA VAL A 104 6.92 10.27 -13.77
C VAL A 104 6.49 10.19 -15.21
N ASN A 105 7.43 10.47 -16.11
CA ASN A 105 7.25 10.23 -17.54
C ASN A 105 7.66 8.79 -17.84
N ILE A 106 6.76 8.04 -18.46
CA ILE A 106 6.98 6.64 -18.81
C ILE A 106 6.84 6.52 -20.32
N THR A 107 7.86 5.94 -20.94
CA THR A 107 7.87 5.66 -22.37
C THR A 107 7.30 4.28 -22.64
N PHE A 108 6.30 4.25 -23.52
CA PHE A 108 5.57 3.08 -24.01
C PHE A 108 5.74 3.02 -25.54
N GLY A 109 6.80 2.36 -26.01
CA GLY A 109 7.18 2.40 -27.42
C GLY A 109 7.49 3.83 -27.86
N GLU A 110 6.73 4.36 -28.81
CA GLU A 110 6.89 5.73 -29.33
C GLU A 110 6.15 6.82 -28.51
N LEU A 111 5.38 6.43 -27.48
CA LEU A 111 4.60 7.39 -26.68
C LEU A 111 5.19 7.60 -25.29
N THR A 112 5.46 8.86 -24.95
CA THR A 112 5.84 9.27 -23.58
C THR A 112 4.61 9.82 -22.86
N CYS A 113 4.19 9.12 -21.80
CA CYS A 113 3.03 9.51 -20.99
C CYS A 113 3.47 9.94 -19.59
N ALA A 114 2.89 11.03 -19.09
CA ALA A 114 3.08 11.45 -17.70
C ALA A 114 2.08 10.73 -16.77
N PHE A 115 2.53 10.25 -15.63
CA PHE A 115 1.67 9.62 -14.62
C PHE A 115 1.97 10.15 -13.22
N ALA A 116 0.90 10.44 -12.48
CA ALA A 116 0.98 10.70 -11.05
C ALA A 116 0.96 9.36 -10.31
N ILE A 117 2.09 9.01 -9.69
CA ILE A 117 2.26 7.76 -8.94
C ILE A 117 2.93 8.06 -7.61
N ASN A 118 2.97 7.07 -6.72
CA ASN A 118 3.71 7.23 -5.48
C ASN A 118 5.23 7.11 -5.69
N THR A 119 6.01 7.55 -4.70
CA THR A 119 7.48 7.51 -4.73
C THR A 119 8.05 6.09 -4.86
N ILE A 120 7.34 5.08 -4.39
CA ILE A 120 7.74 3.66 -4.49
C ILE A 120 7.66 3.22 -5.95
N GLY A 121 6.52 3.47 -6.61
CA GLY A 121 6.32 3.19 -8.03
C GLY A 121 7.32 3.91 -8.92
N ALA A 122 7.63 5.17 -8.60
CA ALA A 122 8.65 5.94 -9.31
C ALA A 122 10.04 5.29 -9.25
N SER A 123 10.45 4.82 -8.07
CA SER A 123 11.71 4.11 -7.90
C SER A 123 11.73 2.76 -8.63
N LEU A 124 10.62 2.02 -8.61
CA LEU A 124 10.50 0.74 -9.30
C LEU A 124 10.55 0.91 -10.83
N LEU A 125 9.85 1.92 -11.36
CA LEU A 125 9.89 2.22 -12.79
C LEU A 125 11.29 2.63 -13.25
N ALA A 126 12.00 3.43 -12.46
CA ALA A 126 13.39 3.83 -12.77
C ALA A 126 14.37 2.64 -12.83
N LYS A 127 14.05 1.53 -12.15
CA LYS A 127 14.85 0.30 -12.15
C LYS A 127 14.41 -0.71 -13.21
N THR A 128 13.29 -0.48 -13.87
CA THR A 128 12.72 -1.40 -14.85
C THR A 128 13.29 -1.09 -16.23
N ALA A 129 13.78 -2.11 -16.92
CA ALA A 129 14.28 -1.96 -18.29
C ALA A 129 13.15 -1.50 -19.24
N ASP A 130 13.53 -0.88 -20.34
CA ASP A 130 12.56 -0.44 -21.34
C ASP A 130 11.94 -1.63 -22.07
N GLU A 131 10.79 -2.07 -21.60
CA GLU A 131 9.95 -3.03 -22.31
C GLU A 131 9.11 -2.33 -23.39
N SER A 132 9.04 -2.97 -24.56
CA SER A 132 8.18 -2.63 -25.69
C SER A 132 6.70 -2.88 -25.33
N SER A 133 6.16 -1.99 -24.51
CA SER A 133 4.75 -1.97 -24.17
C SER A 133 4.08 -0.79 -24.85
N SER A 134 2.92 -1.04 -25.46
CA SER A 134 2.12 -0.01 -26.11
C SER A 134 0.96 0.39 -25.21
N VAL A 135 0.63 1.68 -25.24
CA VAL A 135 -0.56 2.22 -24.59
C VAL A 135 -1.35 2.99 -25.64
N ALA A 136 -2.65 2.75 -25.72
CA ALA A 136 -3.50 3.35 -26.74
C ALA A 136 -3.63 4.87 -26.58
N ARG A 137 -3.68 5.38 -25.33
CA ARG A 137 -3.81 6.82 -25.01
C ARG A 137 -3.19 7.15 -23.66
N CYS A 138 -2.51 8.29 -23.58
CA CYS A 138 -2.06 8.85 -22.30
C CYS A 138 -3.21 9.55 -21.56
N PRO A 139 -3.20 9.57 -20.22
CA PRO A 139 -4.08 10.43 -19.44
C PRO A 139 -3.79 11.90 -19.73
N ARG A 140 -4.84 12.73 -19.76
CA ARG A 140 -4.73 14.19 -19.90
C ARG A 140 -4.89 14.83 -18.52
N TYR A 141 -4.02 15.79 -18.21
CA TYR A 141 -4.10 16.58 -16.99
C TYR A 141 -4.36 18.06 -17.31
N PRO A 142 -5.03 18.80 -16.41
CA PRO A 142 -5.26 20.23 -16.60
C PRO A 142 -3.95 21.03 -16.57
N ALA A 143 -3.82 22.08 -17.38
CA ALA A 143 -2.59 22.89 -17.46
C ALA A 143 -2.20 23.60 -16.14
N LYS A 144 -3.17 23.88 -15.26
CA LYS A 144 -2.98 24.47 -13.92
C LYS A 144 -3.35 23.48 -12.83
N SER A 145 -2.59 22.41 -12.72
CA SER A 145 -2.88 21.34 -11.77
C SER A 145 -1.68 21.07 -10.85
N GLN A 146 -1.99 20.68 -9.62
CA GLN A 146 -0.99 20.28 -8.63
C GLN A 146 -1.20 18.81 -8.27
N LEU A 147 -0.10 18.12 -7.97
CA LEU A 147 -0.16 16.78 -7.41
C LEU A 147 -1.01 16.80 -6.13
N SER A 148 -1.95 15.87 -6.06
CA SER A 148 -2.84 15.70 -4.93
C SER A 148 -2.99 14.22 -4.61
N CYS A 149 -3.37 13.95 -3.35
CA CYS A 149 -3.76 12.63 -2.90
C CYS A 149 -5.26 12.68 -2.63
N GLN A 150 -6.07 12.31 -3.64
CA GLN A 150 -7.53 12.29 -3.53
C GLN A 150 -8.00 10.85 -3.52
N ASN A 151 -8.87 10.51 -2.57
CA ASN A 151 -9.39 9.14 -2.42
C ASN A 151 -8.28 8.07 -2.31
N ASN A 152 -7.17 8.42 -1.64
CA ASN A 152 -5.97 7.59 -1.53
C ASN A 152 -5.29 7.26 -2.86
N LEU A 153 -5.52 8.06 -3.90
CA LEU A 153 -4.90 7.93 -5.21
C LEU A 153 -4.14 9.21 -5.59
N CYS A 154 -2.93 9.01 -6.13
CA CYS A 154 -2.16 10.09 -6.72
C CYS A 154 -2.85 10.58 -7.98
N SER A 155 -3.16 11.86 -8.00
CA SER A 155 -3.88 12.49 -9.09
C SER A 155 -3.48 13.95 -9.25
N TYR A 156 -4.00 14.57 -10.30
CA TYR A 156 -3.89 16.00 -10.52
C TYR A 156 -5.19 16.67 -10.10
N SER A 157 -5.12 17.57 -9.12
CA SER A 157 -6.22 18.45 -8.75
C SER A 157 -5.97 19.84 -9.34
N ASN A 158 -7.05 20.51 -9.75
CA ASN A 158 -7.00 21.93 -10.05
C ASN A 158 -6.61 22.69 -8.78
N ILE A 159 -5.80 23.75 -8.92
CA ILE A 159 -5.30 24.56 -7.80
C ILE A 159 -6.43 25.35 -7.11
N ASN A 160 -7.59 25.47 -7.75
CA ASN A 160 -8.70 26.32 -7.33
C ASN A 160 -9.86 25.59 -6.60
N ASN A 161 -9.63 24.41 -6.01
CA ASN A 161 -10.69 23.66 -5.32
C ASN A 161 -10.22 23.14 -3.96
#